data_AF-D7B6D2-F1
#
_entry.id   AF-D7B6D2-F1
#
_cell.length_a   1.000
_cell.length_b   1.000
_cell.length_c   1.000
_cell.angle_alpha   90.00
_cell.angle_beta   90.00
_cell.angle_gamma   90.00
#
_symmetry.space_group_name_H-M   'P 1'
#
loop_
_entity.id
_entity.type
_entity.pdbx_description
1 polymer ?
#
loop_
_entity_poly.entity_id
_entity_poly.type
_entity_poly.pdbx_seq_one_letter_code
_entity_poly.pdbx_strand_id
1 'polypeptide(L)'
;MTATPRPADSEPMNTITAATALAAHPHWGQGPPAFVFPGALMFLLLTLVLLGALAFTLARRGHRPPWAPRPASPEEEARRTLADRFARGDLTVEEFMERASALNWTPGHNDRPGRR
;
A
#
# COMPACT_ATOMS: atom_id res chain seq x y z
N MET A 1 -73.97 7.57 60.58
CA MET A 1 -73.98 8.34 59.32
C MET A 1 -72.54 8.68 58.98
N THR A 2 -71.96 8.02 57.97
CA THR A 2 -70.83 8.40 57.07
C THR A 2 -70.13 7.12 56.57
N ALA A 3 -70.50 6.59 55.40
CA ALA A 3 -70.04 6.93 54.05
C ALA A 3 -68.68 6.30 53.66
N THR A 4 -68.73 5.13 53.01
CA THR A 4 -67.81 4.75 51.91
C THR A 4 -68.37 5.44 50.66
N PRO A 5 -67.59 6.14 49.79
CA PRO A 5 -66.52 5.54 48.98
C PRO A 5 -65.38 6.50 48.56
N ARG A 6 -64.31 5.97 47.94
CA ARG A 6 -63.79 6.43 46.63
C ARG A 6 -62.50 5.66 46.23
N PRO A 7 -62.53 4.89 45.13
CA PRO A 7 -61.35 4.52 44.37
C PRO A 7 -61.00 5.64 43.38
N ALA A 8 -59.82 6.22 43.57
CA ALA A 8 -59.26 7.37 42.85
C ALA A 8 -57.81 7.44 43.39
N ASP A 9 -56.71 7.33 42.65
CA ASP A 9 -56.46 7.66 41.27
C ASP A 9 -55.19 6.93 40.82
N SER A 10 -55.17 6.57 39.54
CA SER A 10 -54.01 6.19 38.73
C SER A 10 -52.70 6.85 39.16
N GLU A 11 -51.68 6.05 39.48
CA GLU A 11 -50.30 6.50 39.70
C GLU A 11 -49.69 7.03 38.37
N PRO A 12 -49.37 8.33 38.22
CA PRO A 12 -48.44 8.80 37.19
C PRO A 12 -46.98 8.67 37.66
N MET A 13 -46.67 7.72 38.56
CA MET A 13 -45.36 7.60 39.21
C MET A 13 -44.32 6.85 38.36
N ASN A 14 -44.68 6.44 37.15
CA ASN A 14 -43.85 5.51 36.37
C ASN A 14 -43.15 6.21 35.19
N THR A 15 -43.60 7.40 34.79
CA THR A 15 -43.06 8.14 33.64
C THR A 15 -41.86 9.01 34.00
N ILE A 16 -41.82 9.58 35.21
CA ILE A 16 -40.69 10.43 35.65
C ILE A 16 -39.44 9.57 35.84
N THR A 17 -39.59 8.39 36.43
CA THR A 17 -38.49 7.43 36.65
C THR A 17 -37.90 6.90 35.33
N ALA A 18 -38.75 6.67 34.32
CA ALA A 18 -38.30 6.27 32.99
C ALA A 18 -37.51 7.38 32.27
N ALA A 19 -37.90 8.65 32.44
CA ALA A 19 -37.18 9.78 31.88
C ALA A 19 -35.80 9.98 32.53
N THR A 20 -35.66 9.71 33.84
CA THR A 20 -34.36 9.78 34.53
C THR A 20 -33.45 8.60 34.16
N ALA A 21 -33.99 7.42 33.89
CA ALA A 21 -33.21 6.27 33.41
C ALA A 21 -32.62 6.48 32.01
N LEU A 22 -33.31 7.23 31.14
CA LEU A 22 -32.79 7.65 29.83
C LEU A 22 -31.77 8.81 29.94
N ALA A 23 -31.79 9.58 31.03
CA ALA A 23 -30.78 10.61 31.28
C ALA A 23 -29.49 10.03 31.91
N ALA A 24 -29.57 8.83 32.50
CA ALA A 24 -28.46 8.15 33.16
C ALA A 24 -27.64 7.26 32.21
N HIS A 25 -27.62 7.56 30.91
CA HIS A 25 -26.72 6.91 29.97
C HIS A 25 -25.28 7.35 30.26
N PRO A 26 -24.36 6.42 30.58
CA PRO A 26 -22.97 6.79 30.81
C PRO A 26 -22.34 7.23 29.48
N HIS A 27 -21.77 8.44 29.48
CA HIS A 27 -21.24 9.16 28.31
C HIS A 27 -19.89 8.60 27.82
N TRP A 28 -19.77 7.28 27.63
CA TRP A 28 -18.55 6.59 27.18
C TRP A 28 -18.12 6.92 25.72
N GLY A 29 -17.98 8.19 25.36
CA GLY A 29 -17.49 8.58 24.04
C GLY A 29 -17.89 9.97 23.56
N GLN A 30 -18.13 10.93 24.46
CA GLN A 30 -18.43 12.29 24.04
C GLN A 30 -17.14 13.04 23.65
N GLY A 31 -16.71 12.83 22.40
CA GLY A 31 -15.66 13.60 21.72
C GLY A 31 -14.38 12.82 21.44
N PRO A 32 -13.72 13.02 20.28
CA PRO A 32 -12.36 12.52 20.07
C PRO A 32 -11.47 13.04 21.19
N PRO A 33 -10.69 12.19 21.89
CA PRO A 33 -9.81 12.65 22.95
C PRO A 33 -8.91 13.78 22.44
N ALA A 34 -8.64 14.80 23.27
CA ALA A 34 -7.87 15.99 22.86
C ALA A 34 -6.48 15.69 22.27
N PHE A 35 -5.98 14.46 22.46
CA PHE A 35 -4.71 13.96 21.95
C PHE A 35 -4.81 13.24 20.59
N VAL A 36 -6.00 13.10 20.00
CA VAL A 36 -6.16 12.45 18.68
C VAL A 36 -5.44 13.25 17.59
N PHE A 37 -5.53 14.58 17.60
CA PHE A 37 -4.86 15.41 16.59
C PHE A 37 -3.33 15.38 16.70
N PRO A 38 -2.71 15.66 17.86
CA PRO A 38 -1.27 15.54 18.03
C PRO A 38 -0.77 14.12 17.83
N GLY A 39 -1.51 13.12 18.34
CA GLY A 39 -1.16 11.70 18.23
C GLY A 39 -1.24 11.19 16.79
N ALA A 40 -2.29 11.53 16.05
CA ALA A 40 -2.43 11.16 14.65
C ALA A 40 -1.38 11.83 13.77
N LEU A 41 -1.03 13.10 14.05
CA LEU A 41 0.04 13.79 13.36
C LEU A 41 1.40 13.12 13.62
N MET A 42 1.70 12.80 14.87
CA MET A 42 2.95 12.12 15.25
C MET A 42 3.01 10.70 14.66
N PHE A 43 1.90 9.97 14.66
CA PHE A 43 1.77 8.67 14.01
C PHE A 43 1.96 8.76 12.49
N LEU A 44 1.40 9.78 11.84
CA LEU A 44 1.58 10.02 10.41
C LEU A 44 3.06 10.33 10.09
N LEU A 45 3.70 11.22 10.86
CA LEU A 45 5.12 11.54 10.69
C LEU A 45 6.00 10.31 10.88
N LEU A 46 5.78 9.54 11.95
CA LEU A 46 6.52 8.30 12.22
C LEU A 46 6.36 7.31 11.06
N THR A 47 5.13 7.15 10.57
CA THR A 47 4.82 6.30 9.41
C THR A 47 5.57 6.77 8.16
N LEU A 48 5.59 8.07 7.90
CA LEU A 48 6.28 8.66 6.75
C LEU A 48 7.79 8.44 6.82
N VAL A 49 8.38 8.62 8.01
CA VAL A 49 9.81 8.36 8.27
C VAL A 49 10.12 6.88 8.08
N LEU A 50 9.25 5.98 8.55
CA LEU A 50 9.45 4.54 8.42
C LEU A 50 9.36 4.09 6.96
N LEU A 51 8.36 4.59 6.21
CA LEU A 51 8.27 4.35 4.76
C LEU A 51 9.47 4.93 4.01
N GLY A 52 9.88 6.15 4.35
CA GLY A 52 11.05 6.81 3.76
C GLY A 52 12.33 6.03 4.02
N ALA A 53 12.56 5.59 5.26
CA ALA A 53 13.70 4.76 5.64
C ALA A 53 13.65 3.39 4.97
N LEU A 54 12.47 2.76 4.87
CA LEU A 54 12.30 1.48 4.16
C LEU A 54 12.60 1.64 2.67
N ALA A 55 12.07 2.67 2.02
CA ALA A 55 12.34 2.98 0.62
C ALA A 55 13.82 3.30 0.38
N PHE A 56 14.43 4.10 1.26
CA PHE A 56 15.85 4.46 1.18
C PHE A 56 16.75 3.25 1.39
N THR A 57 16.43 2.37 2.33
CA THR A 57 17.19 1.14 2.58
C THR A 57 17.01 0.13 1.45
N LEU A 58 15.81 0.01 0.85
CA LEU A 58 15.60 -0.79 -0.36
C LEU A 58 16.38 -0.24 -1.55
N ALA A 59 16.34 1.08 -1.76
CA ALA A 59 17.07 1.75 -2.83
C ALA A 59 18.60 1.57 -2.67
N ARG A 60 19.11 1.69 -1.45
CA ARG A 60 20.55 1.51 -1.17
C ARG A 60 21.01 0.06 -1.13
N ARG A 61 20.18 -0.88 -0.67
CA ARG A 61 20.57 -2.30 -0.59
C ARG A 61 20.45 -3.04 -1.92
N GLY A 62 19.92 -2.43 -2.97
CA GLY A 62 19.78 -3.08 -4.28
C GLY A 62 18.87 -4.32 -4.26
N HIS A 63 18.11 -4.53 -3.17
CA HIS A 63 17.11 -5.58 -3.08
C HIS A 63 15.92 -5.19 -3.92
N ARG A 64 16.04 -5.44 -5.24
CA ARG A 64 14.92 -5.37 -6.16
C ARG A 64 13.92 -6.45 -5.76
N PRO A 65 12.66 -6.09 -5.50
CA PRO A 65 11.64 -7.09 -5.22
C PRO A 65 11.52 -8.05 -6.40
N PRO A 66 11.21 -9.33 -6.16
CA PRO A 66 11.24 -10.38 -7.21
C PRO A 66 10.22 -10.15 -8.34
N TRP A 67 9.26 -9.25 -8.16
CA TRP A 67 8.27 -8.86 -9.17
C TRP A 67 8.62 -7.56 -9.93
N ALA A 68 9.69 -6.85 -9.56
CA ALA A 68 10.11 -5.68 -10.31
C ALA A 68 10.75 -6.12 -11.64
N PRO A 69 10.38 -5.50 -12.78
CA PRO A 69 11.09 -5.73 -14.04
C PRO A 69 12.57 -5.51 -13.81
N ARG A 70 13.39 -6.54 -14.08
CA ARG A 70 14.83 -6.38 -14.09
C ARG A 70 15.12 -5.32 -15.17
N PRO A 71 15.71 -4.16 -14.83
CA PRO A 71 16.15 -3.25 -15.88
C PRO A 71 17.10 -4.04 -16.76
N ALA A 72 16.84 -3.97 -18.06
CA ALA A 72 17.68 -4.60 -19.07
C ALA A 72 19.13 -4.23 -18.76
N SER A 73 20.02 -5.21 -18.76
CA SER A 73 21.43 -4.85 -18.63
C SER A 73 21.78 -3.95 -19.82
N PRO A 74 22.72 -3.00 -19.67
CA PRO A 74 23.18 -2.18 -20.79
C PRO A 74 23.65 -3.04 -21.97
N GLU A 75 24.14 -4.26 -21.70
CA GLU A 75 24.47 -5.26 -22.72
C GLU A 75 23.24 -5.75 -23.49
N GLU A 76 22.11 -5.98 -22.81
CA GLU A 76 20.86 -6.46 -23.40
C GLU A 76 20.20 -5.39 -24.28
N GLU A 77 20.28 -4.12 -23.87
CA GLU A 77 19.88 -2.97 -24.70
C GLU A 77 20.77 -2.82 -25.94
N ALA A 78 22.09 -3.02 -25.79
CA ALA A 78 23.03 -2.99 -26.91
C ALA A 78 22.76 -4.12 -27.91
N ARG A 79 22.51 -5.36 -27.45
CA ARG A 79 22.12 -6.50 -28.31
C ARG A 79 20.84 -6.20 -29.08
N ARG A 80 19.84 -5.62 -28.41
CA ARG A 80 18.55 -5.26 -29.04
C ARG A 80 18.72 -4.22 -30.14
N THR A 81 19.53 -3.19 -29.89
CA THR A 81 19.82 -2.15 -30.88
C THR A 81 20.59 -2.70 -32.07
N LEU A 82 21.53 -3.62 -31.83
CA LEU A 82 22.30 -4.28 -32.88
C LEU A 82 21.41 -5.15 -33.78
N ALA A 83 20.53 -5.96 -33.18
CA ALA A 83 19.55 -6.78 -33.89
C ALA A 83 18.59 -5.95 -34.73
N ASP A 84 18.07 -4.85 -34.17
CA ASP A 84 17.12 -3.96 -34.84
C ASP A 84 17.74 -3.29 -36.08
N ARG A 85 19.00 -2.86 -35.99
CA ARG A 85 19.75 -2.30 -37.12
C ARG A 85 20.05 -3.33 -38.21
N PHE A 86 20.43 -4.55 -37.81
CA PHE A 86 20.62 -5.65 -38.76
C PHE A 86 19.32 -6.00 -39.49
N ALA A 87 18.19 -6.07 -38.77
CA ALA A 87 16.88 -6.34 -39.35
C ALA A 87 16.41 -5.23 -40.31
N ARG A 88 16.77 -3.97 -40.05
CA ARG A 88 16.51 -2.84 -40.95
C ARG A 88 17.40 -2.84 -42.20
N GLY A 89 18.50 -3.59 -42.17
CA GLY A 89 19.53 -3.57 -43.22
C GLY A 89 20.50 -2.39 -43.11
N ASP A 90 20.48 -1.65 -41.99
CA ASP A 90 21.40 -0.53 -41.71
C ASP A 90 22.80 -1.01 -41.28
N LEU A 91 23.02 -2.32 -41.24
CA LEU A 91 24.23 -2.96 -40.75
C LEU A 91 24.53 -4.19 -41.61
N THR A 92 25.75 -4.29 -42.10
CA THR A 92 26.19 -5.45 -42.88
C THR A 92 26.44 -6.67 -41.98
N VAL A 93 26.49 -7.87 -42.57
CA VAL A 93 26.75 -9.12 -41.83
C VAL A 93 28.11 -9.07 -41.13
N GLU A 94 29.15 -8.53 -41.79
CA GLU A 94 30.50 -8.43 -41.23
C GLU A 94 30.52 -7.54 -39.98
N GLU A 95 29.92 -6.35 -40.06
CA GLU A 95 29.81 -5.41 -38.94
C GLU A 95 28.95 -5.95 -37.80
N PHE A 96 27.89 -6.70 -38.13
CA PHE A 96 27.06 -7.37 -37.14
C PHE A 96 27.87 -8.41 -36.36
N MET A 97 28.66 -9.24 -37.05
CA MET A 97 29.48 -10.27 -36.42
C MET A 97 30.62 -9.67 -35.58
N GLU A 98 31.27 -8.62 -36.06
CA GLU A 98 32.29 -7.89 -35.29
C GLU A 98 31.70 -7.34 -33.99
N ARG A 99 30.57 -6.63 -34.06
CA ARG A 99 29.92 -6.03 -32.88
C ARG A 99 29.28 -7.05 -31.95
N ALA A 100 28.77 -8.15 -32.51
CA ALA A 100 28.26 -9.26 -31.72
C ALA A 100 29.40 -9.91 -30.92
N SER A 101 30.58 -10.11 -31.53
CA SER A 101 31.75 -10.65 -30.84
C SER A 101 32.28 -9.74 -29.73
N ALA A 102 32.32 -8.41 -29.97
CA ALA A 102 32.70 -7.41 -28.98
C ALA A 102 31.76 -7.40 -27.76
N LEU A 103 30.50 -7.77 -27.97
CA LEU A 103 29.47 -7.88 -26.92
C LEU A 103 29.36 -9.30 -26.33
N ASN A 104 30.31 -10.20 -26.66
CA ASN A 104 30.29 -11.64 -26.34
C ASN A 104 28.93 -12.29 -26.62
N TRP A 105 28.27 -11.85 -27.68
CA TRP A 105 26.94 -12.29 -28.05
C TRP A 105 27.05 -13.18 -29.28
N THR A 106 26.58 -14.43 -29.17
CA THR A 106 26.46 -15.34 -30.31
C THR A 106 25.00 -15.34 -30.80
N PRO A 107 24.73 -14.80 -31.99
CA PRO A 107 23.40 -14.78 -32.58
C PRO A 107 22.85 -16.22 -32.70
N GLY A 108 21.65 -16.47 -32.19
CA GLY A 108 21.04 -17.81 -32.16
C GLY A 108 21.30 -18.62 -30.88
N HIS A 109 22.20 -18.17 -29.99
CA HIS A 109 22.28 -18.72 -28.64
C HIS A 109 21.18 -18.09 -27.77
N ASN A 110 20.03 -18.77 -27.68
CA ASN A 110 19.05 -18.45 -26.67
C ASN A 110 19.58 -18.98 -25.34
N ASP A 111 20.11 -18.10 -24.49
CA ASP A 111 20.32 -18.39 -23.07
C ASP A 111 18.95 -18.60 -22.43
N ARG A 112 18.34 -19.77 -22.66
CA ARG A 112 17.13 -20.20 -21.97
C ARG A 112 17.61 -20.65 -20.60
N PRO A 113 17.41 -19.90 -19.52
CA PRO A 113 17.75 -20.40 -18.19
C PRO A 113 16.94 -21.68 -17.99
N GLY A 114 17.66 -22.79 -17.82
CA GLY A 114 17.09 -24.11 -17.66
C GLY A 114 16.04 -24.09 -16.56
N ARG A 115 14.80 -24.34 -16.95
CA ARG A 115 13.68 -24.67 -16.06
C ARG A 115 14.06 -25.97 -15.35
N ARG A 116 14.51 -25.90 -14.10
CA ARG A 116 14.58 -27.02 -13.17
C ARG A 116 13.59 -26.77 -12.04
#